data_AF-A0A392P512-F1
#
_entry.id   AF-A0A392P512-F1
#
_cell.length_a   1.000
_cell.length_b   1.000
_cell.length_c   1.000
_cell.angle_alpha   90.00
_cell.angle_beta   90.00
_cell.angle_gamma   90.00
#
_symmetry.space_group_name_H-M   'P 1'
#
loop_
_entity.id
_entity.type
_entity.pdbx_description
1 polymer ?
#
loop_
_entity_poly.entity_id
_entity_poly.type
_entity_poly.pdbx_seq_one_letter_code
_entity_poly.pdbx_strand_id
1 'polypeptide(L)'
;EFWEGVNGGFMPFLLEFYANGKLVKGSNCTFNALTPKGRQILDGILVANEVVEDTRLRKKELFMFKVDFEKAYDSVEWNYLEVVVLKTGFSSKWMKWIMECDSSASASVLVNVSPTNGFYFGCGLRQGDPLAPFLFSMASNRLNIMMLAAVRGDNLY
;
A
#
# COMPACT_ATOMS: atom_id res chain seq x y z
N GLU A 1 -23.81 -3.03 -17.44
CA GLU A 1 -24.52 -1.99 -16.68
C GLU A 1 -23.64 -1.22 -15.67
N PHE A 2 -23.27 -1.73 -14.49
CA PHE A 2 -22.48 -0.92 -13.51
C PHE A 2 -21.12 -0.44 -14.05
N TRP A 3 -20.35 -1.35 -14.66
CA TRP A 3 -19.03 -1.03 -15.20
C TRP A 3 -19.09 -0.01 -16.34
N GLU A 4 -20.13 -0.05 -17.19
CA GLU A 4 -20.28 0.90 -18.29
C GLU A 4 -20.52 2.34 -17.80
N GLY A 5 -21.22 2.50 -16.68
CA GLY A 5 -21.41 3.81 -16.04
C GLY A 5 -20.17 4.33 -15.29
N VAL A 6 -19.35 3.43 -14.72
CA VAL A 6 -18.18 3.80 -13.90
C VAL A 6 -16.91 3.96 -14.73
N ASN A 7 -16.74 3.17 -15.80
CA ASN A 7 -15.53 3.11 -16.62
C ASN A 7 -15.14 4.49 -17.17
N GLY A 8 -16.13 5.29 -17.60
CA GLY A 8 -15.91 6.61 -18.20
C GLY A 8 -15.21 7.63 -17.30
N GLY A 9 -15.28 7.48 -15.97
CA GLY A 9 -14.56 8.32 -15.01
C GLY A 9 -13.41 7.59 -14.31
N PHE A 10 -13.59 6.29 -14.04
CA PHE A 10 -12.66 5.52 -13.21
C PHE A 10 -11.37 5.14 -13.94
N MET A 11 -11.46 4.65 -15.18
CA MET A 11 -10.25 4.27 -15.93
C MET A 11 -9.38 5.49 -16.29
N PRO A 12 -9.94 6.63 -16.76
CA PRO A 12 -9.15 7.84 -16.95
C PRO A 12 -8.48 8.32 -15.66
N PHE A 13 -9.18 8.25 -14.52
CA PHE A 13 -8.61 8.58 -13.22
C PHE A 13 -7.40 7.71 -12.86
N LEU A 14 -7.51 6.38 -12.99
CA LEU A 14 -6.40 5.46 -12.71
C LEU A 14 -5.23 5.65 -13.69
N LEU A 15 -5.54 5.84 -14.98
CA LEU A 15 -4.54 6.06 -16.02
C LEU A 15 -3.81 7.39 -15.84
N GLU A 16 -4.51 8.45 -15.43
CA GLU A 16 -3.90 9.75 -15.14
C GLU A 16 -2.97 9.67 -13.93
N PHE A 17 -3.37 8.94 -12.89
CA PHE A 17 -2.50 8.64 -11.76
C PHE A 17 -1.26 7.85 -12.18
N TYR A 18 -1.45 6.79 -12.98
CA TYR A 18 -0.35 5.96 -13.45
C TYR A 18 0.63 6.73 -14.33
N ALA A 19 0.13 7.57 -15.24
CA ALA A 19 0.96 8.33 -16.16
C ALA A 19 1.68 9.53 -15.50
N ASN A 20 1.01 10.22 -14.58
CA ASN A 20 1.48 11.52 -14.08
C ASN A 20 1.83 11.53 -12.58
N GLY A 21 1.54 10.45 -11.84
CA GLY A 21 1.71 10.39 -10.40
C GLY A 21 0.84 11.40 -9.64
N LYS A 22 -0.26 11.88 -10.25
CA LYS A 22 -1.15 12.89 -9.68
C LYS A 22 -2.56 12.34 -9.60
N LEU A 23 -3.23 12.61 -8.49
CA LEU A 23 -4.66 12.35 -8.34
C LEU A 23 -5.45 13.64 -8.60
N VAL A 24 -6.69 13.50 -9.03
CA VAL A 24 -7.55 14.65 -9.38
C VAL A 24 -7.66 15.60 -8.18
N LYS A 25 -7.45 16.91 -8.43
CA LYS A 25 -7.55 17.93 -7.38
C LYS A 25 -8.96 17.92 -6.77
N GLY A 26 -9.04 17.80 -5.45
CA GLY A 26 -10.29 17.69 -4.71
C GLY A 26 -10.68 16.25 -4.33
N SER A 27 -9.92 15.24 -4.75
CA SER A 27 -10.06 13.89 -4.20
C SER A 27 -9.66 13.85 -2.72
N ASN A 28 -10.50 13.27 -1.87
CA ASN A 28 -10.11 12.91 -0.50
C ASN A 28 -9.56 11.50 -0.51
N CYS A 29 -8.28 11.33 -0.17
CA CYS A 29 -7.64 10.03 -0.02
C CYS A 29 -7.34 9.79 1.45
N THR A 30 -7.92 8.73 2.01
CA THR A 30 -7.60 8.26 3.36
C THR A 30 -6.97 6.89 3.23
N PHE A 31 -5.71 6.76 3.64
CA PHE A 31 -5.00 5.50 3.64
C PHE A 31 -5.02 4.90 5.05
N ASN A 32 -5.59 3.70 5.15
CA ASN A 32 -5.60 2.92 6.38
C ASN A 32 -4.75 1.67 6.16
N ALA A 33 -3.46 1.73 6.49
CA ALA A 33 -2.64 0.54 6.68
C ALA A 33 -2.32 0.39 8.16
N LEU A 34 -2.32 -0.87 8.63
CA LEU A 34 -1.97 -1.34 9.98
C LEU A 34 -2.10 -0.25 11.04
N THR A 35 -3.24 -0.27 11.72
CA THR A 35 -3.64 0.73 12.72
C THR A 35 -2.45 1.15 13.59
N PRO A 36 -1.92 2.38 13.40
CA PRO A 36 -0.89 2.92 14.28
C PRO A 36 -1.37 2.76 15.71
N LYS A 37 -0.44 2.44 16.63
CA LYS A 37 -0.74 2.25 18.05
C LYS A 37 -1.69 3.36 18.54
N GLY A 38 -2.94 3.00 18.85
CA GLY A 38 -3.99 3.96 19.28
C GLY A 38 -5.14 4.22 18.28
N ARG A 39 -5.07 3.70 17.04
CA ARG A 39 -6.23 3.67 16.14
C ARG A 39 -6.87 2.28 16.13
N GLN A 40 -8.18 2.22 16.03
CA GLN A 40 -8.95 0.98 15.92
C GLN A 40 -9.56 0.87 14.52
N ILE A 41 -9.87 -0.36 14.10
CA ILE A 41 -10.59 -0.61 12.83
C ILE A 41 -11.90 0.19 12.78
N LEU A 42 -12.54 0.39 13.93
CA LEU A 42 -13.76 1.18 14.09
C LEU A 42 -13.58 2.65 13.68
N ASP A 43 -12.38 3.23 13.81
CA ASP A 43 -12.13 4.62 13.40
C ASP A 43 -12.30 4.79 11.89
N GLY A 44 -11.86 3.80 11.11
CA GLY A 44 -12.03 3.81 9.66
C GLY A 44 -13.50 3.75 9.24
N ILE A 45 -14.31 2.97 9.95
CA ILE A 45 -15.75 2.87 9.73
C ILE A 45 -16.44 4.20 10.08
N LEU A 46 -16.04 4.82 11.19
CA LEU A 46 -16.58 6.11 11.62
C LEU A 46 -16.33 7.20 10.58
N VAL A 47 -15.09 7.33 10.10
CA VAL A 47 -14.72 8.31 9.07
C VAL A 47 -15.51 8.08 7.77
N ALA A 48 -15.66 6.83 7.33
CA ALA A 48 -16.43 6.53 6.12
C ALA A 48 -17.90 6.93 6.28
N ASN A 49 -18.51 6.62 7.43
CA ASN A 49 -19.89 7.02 7.73
C ASN A 49 -20.07 8.54 7.75
N GLU A 50 -19.13 9.27 8.35
CA GLU A 50 -19.17 10.74 8.39
C GLU A 50 -19.06 11.37 7.00
N VAL A 51 -18.19 10.83 6.13
CA VAL A 51 -18.06 11.30 4.73
C VAL A 51 -19.35 11.08 3.94
N VAL A 52 -20.00 9.93 4.11
CA VAL A 52 -21.28 9.63 3.45
C VAL A 52 -22.37 10.59 3.94
N GLU A 53 -22.45 10.80 5.26
CA GLU A 53 -23.46 11.67 5.86
C GLU A 53 -23.27 13.15 5.47
N ASP A 54 -22.03 13.67 5.52
CA ASP A 54 -21.73 15.04 5.08
C ASP A 54 -22.07 15.25 3.61
N THR A 55 -21.78 14.27 2.75
CA THR A 55 -22.14 14.34 1.33
C THR A 55 -23.65 14.36 1.12
N ARG A 56 -24.39 13.51 1.86
CA ARG A 56 -25.85 13.47 1.85
C ARG A 56 -26.46 14.81 2.26
N LEU A 57 -25.98 15.39 3.36
CA LEU A 57 -26.46 16.69 3.87
C LEU A 57 -26.17 17.83 2.89
N ARG A 58 -25.02 17.79 2.20
CA ARG A 58 -24.63 18.80 1.21
C ARG A 58 -25.22 18.57 -0.18
N LYS A 59 -25.98 17.48 -0.40
CA LYS A 59 -26.56 17.08 -1.69
C LYS A 59 -25.51 17.03 -2.81
N LYS A 60 -24.31 16.55 -2.50
CA LYS A 60 -23.25 16.33 -3.49
C LYS A 60 -23.28 14.88 -3.98
N GLU A 61 -22.74 14.66 -5.17
CA GLU A 61 -22.47 13.31 -5.66
C GLU A 61 -21.21 12.76 -4.98
N LEU A 62 -21.26 11.50 -4.54
CA LEU A 62 -20.14 10.80 -3.91
C LEU A 62 -19.75 9.59 -4.74
N PHE A 63 -18.46 9.48 -5.05
CA PHE A 63 -17.86 8.26 -5.55
C PHE A 63 -16.82 7.79 -4.53
N MET A 64 -17.01 6.58 -4.00
CA MET A 64 -16.11 5.97 -3.01
C MET A 64 -15.58 4.66 -3.55
N PHE A 65 -14.27 4.46 -3.45
CA PHE A 65 -13.62 3.21 -3.81
C PHE A 65 -12.73 2.75 -2.66
N LYS A 66 -12.71 1.43 -2.43
CA LYS A 66 -11.83 0.79 -1.45
C LYS A 66 -10.78 -0.01 -2.23
N VAL A 67 -9.51 0.28 -1.96
CA VAL A 67 -8.37 -0.51 -2.44
C VAL A 67 -7.82 -1.32 -1.28
N ASP A 68 -7.42 -2.55 -1.57
CA ASP A 68 -6.73 -3.43 -0.62
C ASP A 68 -5.43 -3.92 -1.26
N PHE A 69 -4.45 -4.27 -0.42
CA PHE A 69 -3.19 -4.82 -0.89
C PHE A 69 -3.36 -6.30 -1.21
N GLU A 70 -3.15 -6.67 -2.47
CA GLU A 70 -3.00 -8.08 -2.83
C GLU A 70 -1.72 -8.62 -2.17
N LYS A 71 -1.88 -9.66 -1.33
CA LYS A 71 -0.78 -10.32 -0.62
C LYS A 71 0.18 -9.32 0.02
N ALA A 72 -0.35 -8.51 0.94
CA ALA A 72 0.31 -7.32 1.50
C ALA A 72 1.77 -7.55 1.93
N TYR A 73 2.08 -8.68 2.58
CA TYR A 73 3.46 -9.00 2.97
C TYR A 73 4.29 -9.48 1.79
N ASP A 74 3.73 -10.34 0.95
CA ASP A 74 4.47 -11.01 -0.14
C ASP A 74 4.77 -10.06 -1.31
N SER A 75 4.07 -8.92 -1.41
CA SER A 75 4.19 -7.95 -2.50
C SER A 75 5.14 -6.77 -2.24
N VAL A 76 5.74 -6.68 -1.04
CA VAL A 76 6.65 -5.58 -0.71
C VAL A 76 7.95 -5.69 -1.51
N GLU A 77 8.17 -4.74 -2.42
CA GLU A 77 9.41 -4.68 -3.19
C GLU A 77 10.59 -4.19 -2.32
N TRP A 78 11.72 -4.88 -2.42
CA TRP A 78 12.85 -4.68 -1.52
C TRP A 78 13.63 -3.40 -1.77
N ASN A 79 13.81 -2.97 -3.03
CA ASN A 79 14.47 -1.70 -3.32
C ASN A 79 13.65 -0.51 -2.79
N TYR A 80 12.32 -0.59 -2.91
CA TYR A 80 11.41 0.38 -2.31
C TYR A 80 11.57 0.40 -0.78
N LEU A 81 11.56 -0.78 -0.14
CA LEU A 81 11.73 -0.88 1.31
C LEU A 81 13.06 -0.29 1.78
N GLU A 82 14.16 -0.56 1.06
CA GLU A 82 15.47 0.03 1.34
C GLU A 82 15.42 1.56 1.32
N VAL A 83 14.85 2.15 0.28
CA VAL A 83 14.69 3.61 0.18
C VAL A 83 13.84 4.16 1.33
N VAL A 84 12.74 3.48 1.70
CA VAL A 84 11.88 3.90 2.81
C VAL A 84 12.65 3.89 4.12
N VAL A 85 13.30 2.77 4.47
CA VAL A 85 14.02 2.58 5.72
C VAL A 85 15.14 3.60 5.88
N LEU A 86 15.91 3.85 4.81
CA LEU A 86 16.96 4.88 4.80
C LEU A 86 16.37 6.29 4.99
N LYS A 87 15.26 6.63 4.31
CA LYS A 87 14.59 7.93 4.46
C LYS A 87 13.93 8.12 5.83
N THR A 88 13.59 7.04 6.53
CA THR A 88 13.09 7.08 7.91
C THR A 88 14.21 7.26 8.95
N GLY A 89 15.48 7.26 8.52
CA GLY A 89 16.63 7.57 9.37
C GLY A 89 17.37 6.35 9.92
N PHE A 90 17.04 5.14 9.45
CA PHE A 90 17.80 3.94 9.81
C PHE A 90 19.12 3.88 9.04
N SER A 91 20.14 3.30 9.67
CA SER A 91 21.44 3.11 9.04
C SER A 91 21.39 2.05 7.94
N SER A 92 22.26 2.19 6.93
CA SER A 92 22.45 1.18 5.89
C SER A 92 22.86 -0.19 6.45
N LYS A 93 23.56 -0.21 7.59
CA LYS A 93 23.91 -1.46 8.29
C LYS A 93 22.67 -2.21 8.78
N TRP A 94 21.70 -1.49 9.33
CA TRP A 94 20.45 -2.10 9.79
C TRP A 94 19.64 -2.65 8.61
N MET A 95 19.54 -1.89 7.51
CA MET A 95 18.88 -2.35 6.30
C MET A 95 19.52 -3.63 5.74
N LYS A 96 20.86 -3.70 5.71
CA LYS A 96 21.57 -4.91 5.29
C LYS A 96 21.19 -6.14 6.11
N TRP A 97 21.00 -6.00 7.42
CA TRP A 97 20.55 -7.11 8.26
C TRP A 97 19.14 -7.59 7.91
N ILE A 98 18.21 -6.66 7.69
CA ILE A 98 16.84 -7.01 7.26
C ILE A 98 16.86 -7.69 5.89
N MET A 99 17.60 -7.12 4.95
CA MET A 99 17.73 -7.69 3.61
C MET A 99 18.34 -9.09 3.62
N GLU A 100 19.32 -9.36 4.48
CA GLU A 100 19.88 -10.71 4.63
C GLU A 100 18.83 -11.71 5.16
N CYS A 101 17.99 -11.28 6.10
CA CYS A 101 16.89 -12.11 6.62
C CYS A 101 15.86 -12.42 5.53
N ASP A 102 15.41 -11.42 4.77
CA ASP A 102 14.34 -11.58 3.78
C ASP A 102 14.83 -12.24 2.48
N SER A 103 16.01 -11.85 1.96
CA SER A 103 16.50 -12.30 0.65
C SER A 103 17.15 -13.68 0.62
N SER A 104 17.61 -14.19 1.77
CA SER A 104 18.15 -15.54 1.89
C SER A 104 17.08 -16.64 1.81
N ALA A 105 15.80 -16.27 1.80
CA ALA A 105 14.69 -17.20 1.67
C ALA A 105 14.73 -17.91 0.31
N SER A 106 14.48 -19.22 0.31
CA SER A 106 14.22 -19.98 -0.91
C SER A 106 13.06 -20.95 -0.70
N ALA A 107 12.43 -21.33 -1.80
CA ALA A 107 11.33 -22.30 -1.81
C ALA A 107 11.48 -23.27 -2.99
N SER A 108 10.79 -24.39 -2.92
CA SER A 108 10.61 -25.32 -4.04
C SER A 108 9.13 -25.72 -4.10
N VAL A 109 8.65 -26.08 -5.28
CA VAL A 109 7.28 -26.57 -5.45
C VAL A 109 7.31 -28.09 -5.34
N LEU A 110 6.40 -28.67 -4.55
CA LEU A 110 6.23 -30.12 -4.52
C LEU A 110 5.30 -30.54 -5.67
N VAL A 111 5.83 -31.34 -6.59
CA VAL A 111 5.06 -31.97 -7.67
C VAL A 111 5.03 -33.47 -7.41
N ASN A 112 3.84 -34.04 -7.18
CA ASN A 112 3.69 -35.44 -6.77
C ASN A 112 4.57 -35.79 -5.56
N VAL A 113 4.62 -34.90 -4.55
CA VAL A 113 5.44 -35.06 -3.32
C VAL A 113 6.96 -34.99 -3.56
N SER A 114 7.40 -34.81 -4.81
CA SER A 114 8.81 -34.64 -5.15
C SER A 114 9.13 -33.14 -5.32
N PRO A 115 10.19 -32.61 -4.67
CA PRO A 115 10.56 -31.20 -4.80
C PRO A 115 11.12 -30.90 -6.19
N THR A 116 10.70 -29.79 -6.77
CA THR A 116 11.36 -29.19 -7.94
C THR A 116 12.68 -28.54 -7.54
N ASN A 117 13.40 -28.02 -8.53
CA ASN A 117 14.51 -27.11 -8.26
C ASN A 117 14.04 -25.94 -7.39
N GLY A 118 14.90 -25.53 -6.46
CA GLY A 118 14.65 -24.37 -5.61
C GLY A 118 14.74 -23.06 -6.38
N PHE A 119 14.04 -22.05 -5.88
CA PHE A 119 14.11 -20.68 -6.34
C PHE A 119 14.17 -19.72 -5.16
N TYR A 120 14.77 -18.56 -5.37
CA TYR A 120 14.84 -17.48 -4.39
C TYR A 120 13.64 -16.56 -4.56
N PHE A 121 13.22 -15.92 -3.47
CA PHE A 121 12.21 -14.86 -3.53
C PHE A 121 12.85 -13.58 -4.10
N GLY A 122 12.04 -12.76 -4.79
CA GLY A 122 12.47 -11.47 -5.33
C GLY A 122 11.83 -10.26 -4.66
N CYS A 123 10.87 -10.49 -3.77
CA CYS A 123 10.16 -9.49 -2.99
C CYS A 123 9.47 -10.17 -1.81
N GLY A 124 8.89 -9.35 -0.95
CA GLY A 124 8.04 -9.78 0.14
C GLY A 124 8.75 -9.81 1.49
N LEU A 125 7.94 -9.81 2.54
CA LEU A 125 8.34 -9.93 3.93
C LEU A 125 7.94 -11.31 4.43
N ARG A 126 8.78 -11.94 5.26
CA ARG A 126 8.48 -13.26 5.80
C ARG A 126 7.27 -13.22 6.74
N GLN A 127 6.20 -13.93 6.39
CA GLN A 127 5.07 -14.13 7.30
C GLN A 127 5.51 -14.93 8.53
N GLY A 128 5.10 -14.48 9.71
CA GLY A 128 5.56 -15.04 10.99
C GLY A 128 6.87 -14.41 11.52
N ASP A 129 7.53 -13.56 10.74
CA ASP A 129 8.62 -12.72 11.26
C ASP A 129 8.03 -11.61 12.15
N PRO A 130 8.47 -11.46 13.42
CA PRO A 130 8.01 -10.40 14.29
C PRO A 130 8.28 -8.97 13.77
N LEU A 131 9.24 -8.79 12.86
CA LEU A 131 9.57 -7.49 12.26
C LEU A 131 8.73 -7.18 11.00
N ALA A 132 8.17 -8.18 10.33
CA ALA A 132 7.39 -7.96 9.09
C ALA A 132 6.24 -6.95 9.27
N PRO A 133 5.42 -6.98 10.35
CA PRO A 133 4.38 -5.97 10.56
C PRO A 133 4.93 -4.54 10.69
N PHE A 134 6.11 -4.37 11.30
CA PHE A 134 6.74 -3.06 11.45
C PHE A 134 7.29 -2.55 10.11
N LEU A 135 7.99 -3.40 9.36
CA LEU A 135 8.51 -3.08 8.03
C LEU A 135 7.37 -2.71 7.06
N PHE A 136 6.29 -3.50 7.05
CA PHE A 136 5.11 -3.20 6.27
C PHE A 136 4.46 -1.88 6.68
N SER A 137 4.36 -1.59 7.98
CA SER A 137 3.81 -0.32 8.48
C SER A 137 4.63 0.88 7.99
N MET A 138 5.96 0.80 8.00
CA MET A 138 6.82 1.88 7.48
C MET A 138 6.64 2.08 5.97
N ALA A 139 6.69 0.98 5.20
CA ALA A 139 6.48 0.97 3.75
C ALA A 139 5.12 1.59 3.39
N SER A 140 4.07 1.17 4.10
CA SER A 140 2.70 1.64 3.89
C SER A 140 2.53 3.11 4.30
N ASN A 141 3.11 3.53 5.43
CA ASN A 141 3.05 4.93 5.85
C ASN A 141 3.76 5.85 4.85
N ARG A 142 4.89 5.42 4.27
CA ARG A 142 5.56 6.22 3.25
C ARG A 142 4.74 6.30 1.96
N LEU A 143 4.09 5.20 1.57
CA LEU A 143 3.16 5.18 0.45
C LEU A 143 1.99 6.15 0.67
N ASN A 144 1.41 6.19 1.88
CA ASN A 144 0.37 7.16 2.23
C ASN A 144 0.83 8.61 2.00
N ILE A 145 2.02 8.96 2.48
CA ILE A 145 2.57 10.31 2.30
C ILE A 145 2.73 10.63 0.81
N MET A 146 3.18 9.66 0.00
CA MET A 146 3.30 9.83 -1.45
C MET A 146 1.94 10.03 -2.11
N MET A 147 0.93 9.27 -1.71
CA MET A 147 -0.45 9.43 -2.21
C MET A 147 -1.03 10.79 -1.83
N LEU A 148 -0.82 11.25 -0.59
CA LEU A 148 -1.30 12.57 -0.15
C LEU A 148 -0.63 13.72 -0.92
N ALA A 149 0.65 13.62 -1.22
CA ALA A 149 1.32 14.62 -2.05
C ALA A 149 0.84 14.57 -3.51
N ALA A 150 0.61 13.38 -4.07
CA ALA A 150 0.03 13.20 -5.39
C ALA A 150 -1.36 13.87 -5.52
N VAL A 151 -2.18 13.82 -4.46
CA VAL A 151 -3.48 14.53 -4.39
C VAL A 151 -3.29 16.05 -4.36
N ARG A 152 -2.30 16.54 -3.62
CA ARG A 152 -2.02 17.99 -3.51
C ARG A 152 -1.38 18.55 -4.77
N GLY A 153 -0.77 17.69 -5.58
CA GLY A 153 0.04 18.08 -6.74
C GLY A 153 1.43 18.58 -6.35
N ASP A 154 1.90 18.23 -5.14
CA ASP A 154 3.23 18.57 -4.64
C ASP A 154 4.26 17.59 -5.23
N ASN A 155 5.36 18.10 -5.79
CA ASN A 155 6.49 17.24 -6.17
C ASN A 155 7.26 16.84 -4.90
N LEU A 156 7.30 15.54 -4.59
CA LEU A 156 8.08 14.99 -3.47
C LEU A 156 9.55 14.66 -3.82
N TYR A 157 10.07 15.25 -4.90
CA TYR A 157 11.46 15.15 -5.31
C TYR A 157 12.21 16.44 -4.99
#